data_AF-A0A317H097-F1
#
_entry.id   AF-A0A317H097-F1
#
_cell.length_a   1.000
_cell.length_b   1.000
_cell.length_c   1.000
_cell.angle_alpha   90.00
_cell.angle_beta   90.00
_cell.angle_gamma   90.00
#
_symmetry.space_group_name_H-M   'P 1'
#
loop_
_entity.id
_entity.type
_entity.pdbx_description
1 polymer ?
#
loop_
_entity_poly.entity_id
_entity_poly.type
_entity_poly.pdbx_seq_one_letter_code
_entity_poly.pdbx_strand_id
1 'polypeptide(L)'
;MPRHSATAGSIILPEAYALGKMMDSSGWNGLLRDGITPGDIDLCFDNQGFVLHCDFSSSYSRWEDALTGQRRNYQAAIRHAPHAAVLCKHSVTPEMHRKIDTVRDVDTFHVMVWDHGPIICPTVFKREYWQEFVVRWVNYPQGPHYLRRRVLSLWAFANRNMFDIAK
;
A
#
# COMPACT_ATOMS: atom_id res chain seq x y z
N MET A 1 -17.35 5.89 33.29
CA MET A 1 -17.48 4.83 32.27
C MET A 1 -16.35 3.84 32.45
N PRO A 2 -16.59 2.52 32.40
CA PRO A 2 -15.55 1.52 32.59
C PRO A 2 -14.58 1.53 31.42
N ARG A 3 -13.28 1.56 31.69
CA ARG A 3 -12.23 1.38 30.68
C ARG A 3 -12.14 -0.12 30.38
N HIS A 4 -12.67 -0.55 29.25
CA HIS A 4 -12.41 -1.89 28.75
C HIS A 4 -10.94 -2.01 28.36
N SER A 5 -10.19 -2.86 29.05
CA SER A 5 -8.84 -3.25 28.69
C SER A 5 -8.92 -4.08 27.41
N ALA A 6 -8.55 -3.50 26.27
CA ALA A 6 -8.40 -4.24 25.03
C ALA A 6 -7.23 -5.22 25.19
N THR A 7 -7.53 -6.52 25.19
CA THR A 7 -6.53 -7.58 25.05
C THR A 7 -5.94 -7.51 23.65
N ALA A 8 -4.61 -7.63 23.54
CA ALA A 8 -3.93 -7.60 22.26
C ALA A 8 -4.56 -8.63 21.30
N GLY A 9 -5.08 -8.15 20.16
CA GLY A 9 -5.73 -8.97 19.13
C GLY A 9 -7.27 -8.94 19.12
N SER A 10 -7.95 -8.26 20.05
CA SER A 10 -9.41 -8.18 20.02
C SER A 10 -9.92 -7.23 18.92
N ILE A 11 -10.75 -7.74 18.01
CA ILE A 11 -11.56 -6.90 17.11
C ILE A 11 -12.61 -6.20 17.98
N ILE A 12 -12.44 -4.91 18.21
CA ILE A 12 -13.26 -4.12 19.15
C ILE A 12 -14.69 -3.97 18.65
N LEU A 13 -14.89 -3.95 17.32
CA LEU A 13 -16.19 -3.82 16.65
C LEU A 13 -16.20 -4.69 15.38
N PRO A 14 -16.76 -5.90 15.41
CA PRO A 14 -16.82 -6.81 14.27
C PRO A 14 -17.51 -6.23 13.04
N GLU A 15 -18.58 -5.44 13.19
CA GLU A 15 -19.25 -4.81 12.04
C GLU A 15 -18.39 -3.72 11.39
N ALA A 16 -17.69 -2.91 12.19
CA ALA A 16 -16.75 -1.91 11.66
C ALA A 16 -15.53 -2.57 10.99
N TYR A 17 -15.08 -3.72 11.52
CA TYR A 17 -14.03 -4.53 10.92
C TYR A 17 -14.49 -5.18 9.60
N ALA A 18 -15.71 -5.72 9.55
CA ALA A 18 -16.29 -6.30 8.34
C ALA A 18 -16.45 -5.22 7.26
N LEU A 19 -17.04 -4.06 7.59
CA LEU A 19 -17.23 -2.95 6.65
C LEU A 19 -15.91 -2.32 6.20
N GLY A 20 -14.93 -2.18 7.12
CA GLY A 20 -13.59 -1.67 6.81
C GLY A 20 -12.78 -2.58 5.88
N LYS A 21 -13.15 -3.87 5.76
CA LYS A 21 -12.51 -4.85 4.88
C LYS A 21 -13.27 -5.12 3.58
N MET A 22 -14.43 -4.49 3.37
CA MET A 22 -15.16 -4.65 2.12
C MET A 22 -14.57 -3.75 1.04
N MET A 23 -13.66 -4.33 0.25
CA MET A 23 -13.10 -3.72 -0.95
C MET A 23 -13.90 -4.11 -2.20
N ASP A 24 -14.05 -3.17 -3.12
CA ASP A 24 -14.47 -3.39 -4.48
C ASP A 24 -13.28 -3.20 -5.42
N SER A 25 -12.91 -4.28 -6.10
CA SER A 25 -11.83 -4.29 -7.07
C SER A 25 -12.32 -4.35 -8.51
N SER A 26 -13.63 -4.49 -8.74
CA SER A 26 -14.21 -4.72 -10.08
C SER A 26 -13.81 -3.69 -11.13
N GLY A 27 -13.49 -2.46 -10.73
CA GLY A 27 -13.00 -1.41 -11.61
C GLY A 27 -11.64 -1.68 -12.27
N TRP A 28 -10.87 -2.67 -11.81
CA TRP A 28 -9.62 -3.09 -12.45
C TRP A 28 -9.84 -3.97 -13.70
N ASN A 29 -11.04 -4.53 -13.87
CA ASN A 29 -11.37 -5.34 -15.03
C ASN A 29 -11.21 -4.52 -16.33
N GLY A 30 -10.47 -5.06 -17.29
CA GLY A 30 -10.15 -4.37 -18.54
C GLY A 30 -8.98 -3.37 -18.45
N LEU A 31 -8.48 -3.06 -17.25
CA LEU A 31 -7.26 -2.26 -17.05
C LEU A 31 -6.02 -3.13 -16.87
N LEU A 32 -6.16 -4.29 -16.24
CA LEU A 32 -5.08 -5.24 -15.98
C LEU A 32 -5.04 -6.33 -17.05
N ARG A 33 -3.84 -6.83 -17.36
CA ARG A 33 -3.64 -7.92 -18.34
C ARG A 33 -4.30 -9.23 -17.89
N ASP A 34 -4.35 -9.44 -16.57
CA ASP A 34 -4.92 -10.61 -15.92
C ASP A 34 -6.16 -10.18 -15.12
N GLY A 35 -7.14 -11.07 -15.00
CA GLY A 35 -8.36 -10.81 -14.23
C GLY A 35 -8.11 -10.71 -12.72
N ILE A 36 -9.15 -10.37 -11.97
CA ILE A 36 -9.10 -10.25 -10.52
C ILE A 36 -9.46 -11.59 -9.89
N THR A 37 -8.63 -12.09 -8.99
CA THR A 37 -8.95 -13.26 -8.17
C THR A 37 -9.31 -12.82 -6.75
N PRO A 38 -10.51 -13.15 -6.23
CA PRO A 38 -10.88 -12.88 -4.85
C PRO A 38 -9.97 -13.64 -3.86
N GLY A 39 -9.66 -13.02 -2.72
CA GLY A 39 -8.88 -13.64 -1.64
C GLY A 39 -9.17 -12.99 -0.27
N ASP A 40 -8.80 -13.69 0.79
CA ASP A 40 -9.00 -13.25 2.19
C ASP A 40 -7.95 -12.25 2.69
N ILE A 41 -6.90 -12.05 1.89
CA ILE A 41 -5.84 -11.08 2.15
C ILE A 41 -6.23 -9.70 1.61
N ASP A 42 -5.58 -8.65 2.12
CA ASP A 42 -5.67 -7.32 1.52
C ASP A 42 -5.26 -7.38 0.03
N LEU A 43 -5.63 -6.36 -0.75
CA LEU A 43 -5.46 -6.36 -2.21
C LEU A 43 -3.99 -6.57 -2.59
N CYS A 44 -3.74 -7.49 -3.52
CA CYS A 44 -2.42 -7.75 -4.08
C CYS A 44 -2.46 -7.71 -5.61
N PHE A 45 -1.46 -7.10 -6.24
CA PHE A 45 -1.28 -7.15 -7.68
C PHE A 45 -0.03 -7.96 -8.03
N ASP A 46 -0.21 -9.08 -8.73
CA ASP A 46 0.90 -9.91 -9.16
C ASP A 46 1.41 -9.50 -10.54
N ASN A 47 2.73 -9.53 -10.71
CA ASN A 47 3.35 -9.58 -12.02
C ASN A 47 4.40 -10.70 -12.06
N GLN A 48 3.99 -11.88 -12.53
CA GLN A 48 4.88 -13.03 -12.73
C GLN A 48 5.60 -13.44 -11.44
N GLY A 49 4.90 -13.41 -10.31
CA GLY A 49 5.47 -13.68 -8.99
C GLY A 49 6.04 -12.46 -8.29
N PHE A 50 6.04 -11.28 -8.91
CA PHE A 50 6.38 -10.02 -8.26
C PHE A 50 5.13 -9.31 -7.76
N VAL A 51 4.85 -9.51 -6.48
CA VAL A 51 3.65 -8.99 -5.80
C VAL A 51 3.82 -7.54 -5.32
N LEU A 52 2.81 -6.72 -5.63
CA LEU A 52 2.54 -5.44 -5.00
C LEU A 52 1.49 -5.66 -3.89
N HIS A 53 1.91 -5.58 -2.64
CA HIS A 53 1.02 -5.71 -1.49
C HIS A 53 0.39 -4.34 -1.15
N CYS A 54 -0.92 -4.25 -1.06
CA CYS A 54 -1.61 -2.99 -0.81
C CYS A 54 -2.35 -3.00 0.52
N ASP A 55 -1.97 -2.08 1.41
CA ASP A 55 -2.61 -1.84 2.70
C ASP A 55 -3.55 -0.63 2.59
N PHE A 56 -4.83 -0.78 2.90
CA PHE A 56 -5.78 0.33 2.85
C PHE A 56 -6.04 0.88 4.25
N SER A 57 -5.81 2.18 4.43
CA SER A 57 -5.98 2.86 5.71
C SER A 57 -6.81 4.13 5.56
N SER A 58 -7.73 4.35 6.49
CA SER A 58 -8.45 5.61 6.63
C SER A 58 -7.70 6.63 7.49
N SER A 59 -6.69 6.19 8.25
CA SER A 59 -6.13 6.95 9.38
C SER A 59 -4.79 7.62 9.07
N TYR A 60 -3.97 7.05 8.19
CA TYR A 60 -2.62 7.53 7.94
C TYR A 60 -2.24 7.37 6.47
N SER A 61 -1.36 8.24 5.99
CA SER A 61 -0.88 8.27 4.59
C SER A 61 0.59 7.90 4.45
N ARG A 62 1.29 7.65 5.56
CA ARG A 62 2.72 7.32 5.60
C ARG A 62 2.97 6.01 6.34
N TRP A 63 4.04 5.30 5.95
CA TRP A 63 4.40 4.02 6.56
C TRP A 63 5.00 4.22 7.95
N GLU A 64 5.57 5.39 8.19
CA GLU A 64 6.13 5.84 9.45
C GLU A 64 5.06 5.97 10.54
N ASP A 65 3.84 6.34 10.14
CA ASP A 65 2.68 6.53 11.01
C ASP A 65 1.89 5.22 11.23
N ALA A 66 2.16 4.19 10.41
CA ALA A 66 1.51 2.89 10.53
C ALA A 66 1.93 2.17 11.81
N LEU A 67 1.03 1.32 12.34
CA LEU A 67 1.32 0.52 13.53
C LEU A 67 2.57 -0.34 13.30
N THR A 68 3.48 -0.36 14.27
CA THR A 68 4.80 -1.03 14.11
C THR A 68 4.68 -2.50 13.70
N GLY A 69 3.70 -3.23 14.26
CA GLY A 69 3.46 -4.64 13.90
C GLY A 69 3.04 -4.80 12.43
N GLN A 70 2.10 -3.96 11.97
CA GLN A 70 1.63 -3.95 10.59
C GLN A 70 2.76 -3.62 9.62
N ARG A 71 3.53 -2.57 9.90
CA ARG A 71 4.72 -2.20 9.10
C ARG A 71 5.71 -3.37 9.01
N ARG A 72 6.01 -4.05 10.11
CA ARG A 72 6.94 -5.20 10.11
C ARG A 72 6.44 -6.36 9.26
N ASN A 73 5.13 -6.63 9.24
CA ASN A 73 4.55 -7.66 8.39
C ASN A 73 4.78 -7.37 6.90
N TYR A 74 4.51 -6.13 6.47
CA TYR A 74 4.76 -5.70 5.09
C TYR A 74 6.25 -5.68 4.75
N GLN A 75 7.13 -5.30 5.68
CA GLN A 75 8.59 -5.41 5.49
C GLN A 75 9.05 -6.85 5.27
N ALA A 76 8.47 -7.81 5.99
CA ALA A 76 8.77 -9.22 5.80
C ALA A 76 8.28 -9.73 4.43
N ALA A 77 7.07 -9.32 4.00
CA ALA A 77 6.48 -9.72 2.72
C ALA A 77 7.34 -9.29 1.53
N ILE A 78 7.98 -8.11 1.59
CA ILE A 78 8.72 -7.55 0.46
C ILE A 78 10.20 -7.96 0.37
N ARG A 79 10.68 -8.79 1.30
CA ARG A 79 12.13 -9.00 1.53
C ARG A 79 12.86 -9.77 0.43
N HIS A 80 12.21 -10.73 -0.22
CA HIS A 80 12.88 -11.81 -0.96
C HIS A 80 12.80 -11.72 -2.49
N ALA A 81 12.06 -10.75 -3.02
CA ALA A 81 11.94 -10.50 -4.45
C ALA A 81 11.74 -8.99 -4.70
N PRO A 82 11.65 -8.49 -5.94
CA PRO A 82 11.31 -7.10 -6.23
C PRO A 82 9.82 -6.81 -5.97
N HIS A 83 9.31 -7.31 -4.86
CA HIS A 83 8.04 -6.96 -4.27
C HIS A 83 8.04 -5.51 -3.78
N ALA A 84 6.86 -4.97 -3.62
CA ALA A 84 6.68 -3.68 -2.98
C ALA A 84 5.44 -3.72 -2.09
N ALA A 85 5.44 -2.86 -1.08
CA ALA A 85 4.30 -2.62 -0.21
C ALA A 85 3.82 -1.20 -0.43
N VAL A 86 2.52 -1.01 -0.59
CA VAL A 86 1.90 0.28 -0.81
C VAL A 86 0.87 0.50 0.28
N LEU A 87 1.01 1.61 0.99
CA LEU A 87 -0.02 2.10 1.88
C LEU A 87 -0.93 3.04 1.09
N CYS A 88 -2.20 2.69 0.96
CA CYS A 88 -3.24 3.42 0.27
C CYS A 88 -4.13 4.15 1.29
N LYS A 89 -4.00 5.48 1.38
CA LYS A 89 -4.93 6.31 2.15
C LYS A 89 -6.24 6.43 1.39
N HIS A 90 -7.36 6.22 2.06
CA HIS A 90 -8.71 6.50 1.55
C HIS A 90 -9.55 7.28 2.56
N SER A 91 -10.62 7.92 2.11
CA SER A 91 -11.54 8.69 2.96
C SER A 91 -12.94 8.07 3.08
N VAL A 92 -13.10 6.83 2.62
CA VAL A 92 -14.35 6.06 2.82
C VAL A 92 -14.55 5.78 4.30
N THR A 93 -15.69 6.22 4.85
CA THR A 93 -16.08 6.01 6.24
C THR A 93 -17.25 5.00 6.35
N PRO A 94 -17.46 4.36 7.51
CA PRO A 94 -18.57 3.43 7.71
C PRO A 94 -19.96 4.04 7.43
N GLU A 95 -20.13 5.33 7.69
CA GLU A 95 -21.40 6.07 7.48
C GLU A 95 -21.75 6.25 6.00
N MET A 96 -20.77 6.07 5.10
CA MET A 96 -21.02 6.11 3.66
C MET A 96 -21.71 4.83 3.14
N HIS A 97 -21.81 3.79 3.98
CA HIS A 97 -22.50 2.53 3.68
C HIS A 97 -22.12 1.90 2.32
N ARG A 98 -20.86 2.02 1.92
CA ARG A 98 -20.34 1.46 0.65
C ARG A 98 -18.95 0.86 0.83
N LYS A 99 -18.58 0.00 -0.12
CA LYS A 99 -17.24 -0.59 -0.23
C LYS A 99 -16.19 0.45 -0.66
N ILE A 100 -14.93 0.20 -0.33
CA ILE A 100 -13.79 0.95 -0.86
C ILE A 100 -13.58 0.54 -2.32
N ASP A 101 -13.81 1.44 -3.27
CA ASP A 101 -13.41 1.27 -4.67
C ASP A 101 -11.88 1.42 -4.74
N THR A 102 -11.20 0.30 -4.89
CA THR A 102 -9.74 0.24 -4.86
C THR A 102 -9.07 0.93 -6.04
N VAL A 103 -9.82 1.28 -7.10
CA VAL A 103 -9.35 2.10 -8.21
C VAL A 103 -9.50 3.58 -7.89
N ARG A 104 -10.65 3.97 -7.34
CA ARG A 104 -11.06 5.38 -7.29
C ARG A 104 -10.90 6.05 -5.92
N ASP A 105 -10.96 5.30 -4.83
CA ASP A 105 -10.99 5.86 -3.47
C ASP A 105 -9.61 6.04 -2.83
N VAL A 106 -8.54 5.67 -3.53
CA VAL A 106 -7.19 5.98 -3.07
C VAL A 106 -6.97 7.49 -3.21
N ASP A 107 -6.87 8.19 -2.09
CA ASP A 107 -6.57 9.63 -2.02
C ASP A 107 -5.08 9.90 -2.24
N THR A 108 -4.25 9.11 -1.56
CA THR A 108 -2.79 9.14 -1.66
C THR A 108 -2.24 7.74 -1.42
N PHE A 109 -1.02 7.50 -1.88
CA PHE A 109 -0.33 6.24 -1.61
C PHE A 109 1.16 6.40 -1.33
N HIS A 110 1.70 5.54 -0.50
CA HIS A 110 3.09 5.58 -0.05
C HIS A 110 3.77 4.24 -0.22
N VAL A 111 4.91 4.24 -0.92
CA VAL A 111 5.55 3.02 -1.40
C VAL A 111 6.75 2.66 -0.52
N MET A 112 6.86 1.38 -0.17
CA MET A 112 8.00 0.80 0.51
C MET A 112 8.54 -0.38 -0.32
N VAL A 113 9.87 -0.44 -0.47
CA VAL A 113 10.57 -1.51 -1.20
C VAL A 113 11.68 -2.09 -0.31
N TRP A 114 12.22 -3.25 -0.69
CA TRP A 114 13.39 -3.83 -0.02
C TRP A 114 14.66 -3.62 -0.84
N ASP A 115 15.69 -3.06 -0.21
CA ASP A 115 17.05 -2.92 -0.76
C ASP A 115 18.06 -2.95 0.39
N HIS A 116 18.57 -4.16 0.70
CA HIS A 116 19.41 -4.42 1.88
C HIS A 116 18.81 -3.93 3.22
N GLY A 117 17.48 -3.78 3.25
CA GLY A 117 16.70 -3.19 4.33
C GLY A 117 15.42 -2.56 3.77
N PRO A 118 14.46 -2.17 4.63
CA PRO A 118 13.25 -1.51 4.17
C PRO A 118 13.56 -0.06 3.77
N ILE A 119 13.23 0.29 2.52
CA ILE A 119 13.34 1.64 1.98
C ILE A 119 11.94 2.19 1.77
N ILE A 120 11.60 3.24 2.53
CA ILE A 120 10.36 3.98 2.37
C ILE A 120 10.63 5.14 1.40
N CYS A 121 9.80 5.24 0.35
CA CYS A 121 9.87 6.35 -0.60
C CYS A 121 9.68 7.68 0.15
N PRO A 122 10.47 8.73 -0.07
CA PRO A 122 10.26 10.01 0.62
C PRO A 122 8.97 10.73 0.17
N THR A 123 8.42 10.34 -0.97
CA THR A 123 7.26 10.98 -1.60
C THR A 123 5.99 10.17 -1.35
N VAL A 124 4.99 10.82 -0.78
CA VAL A 124 3.59 10.36 -0.81
C VAL A 124 2.99 10.78 -2.15
N PHE A 125 2.57 9.81 -2.94
CA PHE A 125 1.97 10.03 -4.26
C PHE A 125 0.48 10.34 -4.12
N LYS A 126 -0.04 11.18 -5.02
CA LYS A 126 -1.45 11.54 -5.07
C LYS A 126 -2.26 10.57 -5.93
N ARG A 127 -3.59 10.59 -5.76
CA ARG A 127 -4.55 9.71 -6.45
C ARG A 127 -4.39 9.63 -7.96
N GLU A 128 -4.04 10.73 -8.62
CA GLU A 128 -3.92 10.81 -10.08
C GLU A 128 -2.84 9.85 -10.64
N TYR A 129 -1.88 9.44 -9.81
CA TYR A 129 -0.83 8.50 -10.20
C TYR A 129 -1.16 7.05 -9.89
N TRP A 130 -2.23 6.77 -9.14
CA TRP A 130 -2.48 5.44 -8.58
C TRP A 130 -2.75 4.40 -9.66
N GLN A 131 -3.73 4.66 -10.53
CA GLN A 131 -4.10 3.74 -11.60
C GLN A 131 -2.92 3.49 -12.56
N GLU A 132 -2.20 4.55 -12.96
CA GLU A 132 -1.01 4.41 -13.80
C GLU A 132 0.07 3.57 -13.12
N PHE A 133 0.29 3.78 -11.82
CA PHE A 133 1.28 3.03 -11.04
C PHE A 133 0.96 1.52 -11.06
N VAL A 134 -0.28 1.14 -10.77
CA VAL A 134 -0.71 -0.28 -10.76
C VAL A 134 -0.67 -0.87 -12.16
N VAL A 135 -1.19 -0.16 -13.17
CA VAL A 135 -1.15 -0.63 -14.57
C VAL A 135 0.28 -0.83 -15.04
N ARG A 136 1.21 0.08 -14.70
CA ARG A 136 2.63 -0.09 -15.00
C ARG A 136 3.24 -1.27 -14.25
N TRP A 137 2.84 -1.49 -13.00
CA TRP A 137 3.28 -2.65 -12.22
C TRP A 137 2.88 -3.96 -12.91
N VAL A 138 1.61 -4.12 -13.26
CA VAL A 138 1.05 -5.39 -13.73
C VAL A 138 1.31 -5.64 -15.22
N ASN A 139 1.04 -4.66 -16.07
CA ASN A 139 0.96 -4.91 -17.52
C ASN A 139 2.33 -4.95 -18.21
N TYR A 140 3.38 -4.45 -17.57
CA TYR A 140 4.71 -4.36 -18.17
C TYR A 140 5.61 -5.44 -17.59
N PRO A 141 6.26 -6.31 -18.40
CA PRO A 141 7.14 -7.36 -17.88
C PRO A 141 8.24 -6.85 -16.93
N GLN A 142 8.72 -5.62 -17.14
CA GLN A 142 9.73 -4.97 -16.30
C GLN A 142 9.15 -3.93 -15.33
N GLY A 143 7.83 -3.89 -15.16
CA GLY A 143 7.11 -2.95 -14.30
C GLY A 143 7.66 -2.90 -12.87
N PRO A 144 7.75 -4.05 -12.16
CA PRO A 144 8.26 -4.11 -10.79
C PRO A 144 9.70 -3.57 -10.67
N HIS A 145 10.60 -3.98 -11.57
CA HIS A 145 11.98 -3.50 -11.59
C HIS A 145 12.09 -2.02 -11.91
N TYR A 146 11.27 -1.50 -12.83
CA TYR A 146 11.24 -0.08 -13.19
C TYR A 146 10.75 0.77 -12.02
N LEU A 147 9.61 0.41 -11.40
CA LEU A 147 9.04 1.16 -10.28
C LEU A 147 9.93 1.08 -9.04
N ARG A 148 10.51 -0.08 -8.73
CA ARG A 148 11.52 -0.21 -7.67
C ARG A 148 12.69 0.73 -7.89
N ARG A 149 13.28 0.76 -9.10
CA ARG A 149 14.38 1.69 -9.41
C ARG A 149 13.97 3.15 -9.23
N ARG A 150 12.75 3.52 -9.64
CA ARG A 150 12.23 4.88 -9.45
C ARG A 150 12.14 5.25 -7.96
N VAL A 151 11.64 4.36 -7.11
CA VAL A 151 11.60 4.57 -5.65
C VAL A 151 13.01 4.76 -5.08
N LEU A 152 13.96 3.90 -5.46
CA LEU A 152 15.35 4.00 -5.00
C LEU A 152 16.02 5.29 -5.46
N SER A 153 15.78 5.73 -6.70
CA SER A 153 16.31 7.00 -7.20
C SER A 153 15.76 8.21 -6.43
N LEU A 154 14.46 8.21 -6.13
CA LEU A 154 13.84 9.27 -5.32
C LEU A 154 14.42 9.29 -3.90
N TRP A 155 14.58 8.13 -3.28
CA TRP A 155 15.20 8.00 -1.97
C TRP A 155 16.66 8.48 -1.98
N ALA A 156 17.47 8.05 -2.96
CA ALA A 156 18.86 8.47 -3.08
C ALA A 156 19.00 9.99 -3.29
N PHE A 157 18.12 10.59 -4.09
CA PHE A 157 18.09 12.04 -4.30
C PHE A 157 17.77 12.81 -3.00
N ALA A 158 16.74 12.39 -2.26
CA ALA A 158 16.37 13.01 -1.00
C ALA A 158 17.49 12.94 0.05
N ASN A 159 18.21 11.81 0.11
CA ASN A 159 19.28 11.62 1.09
C ASN A 159 20.60 12.30 0.72
N ARG A 160 20.91 12.50 -0.57
CA ARG A 160 22.11 13.26 -0.97
C ARG A 160 22.03 14.73 -0.53
N ASN A 161 20.86 15.35 -0.66
CA ASN A 161 20.66 16.74 -0.25
C ASN A 161 20.78 16.97 1.26
N MET A 162 20.65 15.92 2.10
CA MET A 162 20.87 16.06 3.55
C MET A 162 22.35 16.13 3.94
N PHE A 163 23.26 15.53 3.16
CA PHE A 163 24.69 15.55 3.46
C PHE A 163 25.40 16.84 2.97
N ASP A 164 24.82 17.54 2.00
CA ASP A 164 25.37 18.80 1.49
C ASP A 164 24.98 20.03 2.34
N ILE A 165 24.03 19.90 3.27
CA ILE A 165 23.63 20.97 4.20
C ILE A 165 24.42 20.89 5.53
N ALA A 166 25.13 19.78 5.76
CA ALA A 166 25.90 19.53 6.99
C ALA A 166 27.41 19.83 6.88
N LYS A 167 27.84 20.57 5.85
CA LYS A 167 29.21 21.06 5.66
C LYS A 167 29.22 22.58 5.61
#